data_AF-A0A968FT32-F1
#
_entry.id   AF-A0A968FT32-F1
#
_cell.length_a   1.000
_cell.length_b   1.000
_cell.length_c   1.000
_cell.angle_alpha   90.00
_cell.angle_beta   90.00
_cell.angle_gamma   90.00
#
_symmetry.space_group_name_H-M   'P 1'
#
loop_
_entity.id
_entity.type
_entity.pdbx_description
1 polymer ?
#
loop_
_entity_poly.entity_id
_entity_poly.type
_entity_poly.pdbx_seq_one_letter_code
_entity_poly.pdbx_strand_id
1 'polypeptide(L)'
;MASRGHRVAGSDRAFELPGPEHPALSLLRSEGITIVSQDGTSLDETFDLMVMSTAVESGRPEVIRARELALPIKTRPEFLADIVNGLDSIAVAGTSGKSTTSGMLAHALKELEGSVNFIGGGRVKGLGNKTPDVSYLSGDSRTMVFEADESDGSI
;
A
#
# COMPACT_ATOMS: atom_id res chain seq x y z
N MET A 1 4.34 1.56 -4.98
CA MET A 1 4.11 1.70 -6.44
C MET A 1 4.44 3.09 -6.95
N ALA A 2 3.91 4.17 -6.38
CA ALA A 2 4.29 5.53 -6.78
C ALA A 2 5.81 5.76 -6.74
N SER A 3 6.48 5.35 -5.65
CA SER A 3 7.95 5.41 -5.53
C SER A 3 8.72 4.55 -6.56
N ARG A 4 8.04 3.63 -7.26
CA ARG A 4 8.58 2.82 -8.37
C ARG A 4 8.23 3.41 -9.74
N GLY A 5 7.70 4.63 -9.80
CA GLY A 5 7.41 5.36 -11.04
C GLY A 5 6.04 5.11 -11.66
N HIS A 6 5.17 4.33 -11.00
CA HIS A 6 3.80 4.13 -11.49
C HIS A 6 2.93 5.35 -11.20
N ARG A 7 2.01 5.68 -12.12
CA ARG A 7 0.90 6.60 -11.86
C ARG A 7 -0.08 5.92 -10.90
N VAL A 8 -0.27 6.50 -9.73
CA VAL A 8 -1.18 5.97 -8.71
C VAL A 8 -2.24 7.02 -8.38
N ALA A 9 -3.50 6.63 -8.52
CA ALA A 9 -4.64 7.36 -7.99
C ALA A 9 -5.36 6.50 -6.94
N GLY A 10 -6.05 7.14 -6.00
CA GLY A 10 -6.80 6.44 -4.97
C GLY A 10 -7.89 7.28 -4.35
N SER A 11 -8.86 6.60 -3.74
CA SER A 11 -10.00 7.22 -3.07
C SER A 11 -10.21 6.57 -1.71
N ASP A 12 -10.78 7.33 -0.76
CA ASP A 12 -11.21 6.83 0.54
C ASP A 12 -12.35 7.71 1.04
N ARG A 13 -13.38 7.09 1.63
CA ARG A 13 -14.51 7.81 2.24
C ARG A 13 -14.04 8.81 3.30
N ALA A 14 -12.97 8.47 4.03
CA ALA A 14 -12.42 9.34 5.06
C ALA A 14 -11.87 10.67 4.51
N PHE A 15 -11.56 10.73 3.21
CA PHE A 15 -11.02 11.93 2.57
C PHE A 15 -12.12 12.93 2.16
N GLU A 16 -13.38 12.50 2.14
CA GLU A 16 -14.53 13.33 1.79
C GLU A 16 -15.36 13.75 3.02
N LEU A 17 -15.00 13.27 4.22
CA LEU A 17 -15.71 13.61 5.45
C LEU A 17 -15.51 15.11 5.80
N PRO A 18 -16.56 15.80 6.28
CA PRO A 18 -16.41 17.16 6.81
C PRO A 18 -15.49 17.17 8.04
N GLY A 19 -14.61 18.16 8.13
CA GLY A 19 -13.74 18.34 9.30
C GLY A 19 -12.29 18.64 8.94
N PRO A 20 -11.35 18.44 9.89
CA PRO A 20 -9.93 18.59 9.61
C PRO A 20 -9.48 17.55 8.57
N GLU A 21 -8.54 17.95 7.72
CA GLU A 21 -8.00 17.08 6.67
C GLU A 21 -7.42 15.79 7.27
N HIS A 22 -7.75 14.64 6.65
CA HIS A 22 -7.25 13.35 7.10
C HIS A 22 -5.70 13.33 7.05
N PRO A 23 -4.98 12.95 8.12
CA PRO A 23 -3.51 13.07 8.19
C PRO A 23 -2.75 12.37 7.07
N ALA A 24 -3.33 11.32 6.48
CA ALA A 24 -2.72 10.59 5.36
C ALA A 24 -2.72 11.39 4.04
N LEU A 25 -3.61 12.36 3.84
CA LEU A 25 -3.77 13.07 2.56
C LEU A 25 -2.51 13.83 2.16
N SER A 26 -1.95 14.61 3.08
CA SER A 26 -0.72 15.38 2.83
C SER A 26 0.45 14.47 2.49
N LEU A 27 0.57 13.32 3.17
CA LEU A 27 1.59 12.34 2.88
C LEU A 27 1.41 11.74 1.47
N LEU A 28 0.22 11.23 1.15
CA LEU A 28 -0.06 10.62 -0.15
C LEU A 28 0.19 11.61 -1.30
N ARG A 29 -0.27 12.85 -1.18
CA ARG A 29 -0.03 13.90 -2.17
C ARG A 29 1.45 14.25 -2.31
N SER A 30 2.20 14.29 -1.20
CA SER A 30 3.65 14.54 -1.23
C SER A 30 4.44 13.43 -1.92
N GLU A 31 3.88 12.23 -1.97
CA GLU A 31 4.41 11.07 -2.72
C GLU A 31 3.91 11.02 -4.18
N GLY A 32 3.22 12.06 -4.63
CA GLY A 32 2.70 12.18 -6.00
C GLY A 32 1.45 11.33 -6.29
N ILE A 33 0.75 10.85 -5.26
CA ILE A 33 -0.47 10.07 -5.41
C ILE A 33 -1.66 11.01 -5.63
N THR A 34 -2.42 10.79 -6.70
CA THR A 34 -3.64 11.56 -6.99
C THR A 34 -4.78 11.06 -6.12
N ILE A 35 -5.41 11.97 -5.37
CA ILE A 35 -6.61 11.64 -4.59
C ILE A 35 -7.84 12.01 -5.41
N VAL A 36 -8.75 11.06 -5.59
CA VAL A 36 -9.95 11.20 -6.42
C VAL A 36 -11.22 10.95 -5.61
N SER A 37 -12.35 11.39 -6.14
CA SER A 37 -13.67 11.24 -5.51
C SER A 37 -14.24 9.83 -5.68
N GLN A 38 -15.04 9.38 -4.70
CA GLN A 38 -15.67 8.05 -4.67
C GLN A 38 -16.95 7.95 -5.52
N ASP A 39 -16.96 8.59 -6.69
CA ASP A 39 -18.12 8.67 -7.59
C ASP A 39 -17.91 7.93 -8.93
N GLY A 40 -16.74 7.31 -9.12
CA GLY A 40 -16.39 6.56 -10.32
C GLY A 40 -16.03 7.42 -11.53
N THR A 41 -16.17 8.74 -11.47
CA THR A 41 -15.95 9.63 -12.62
C THR A 41 -14.47 9.77 -13.00
N SER A 42 -13.57 9.47 -12.06
CA SER A 42 -12.12 9.60 -12.25
C SER A 42 -11.46 8.36 -12.86
N LEU A 43 -12.21 7.27 -13.07
CA LEU A 43 -11.72 6.06 -13.75
C LEU A 43 -11.98 6.13 -15.26
N ASP A 44 -10.91 5.96 -16.04
CA ASP A 44 -10.91 5.90 -17.49
C ASP A 44 -10.05 4.74 -18.03
N GLU A 45 -9.97 4.61 -19.36
CA GLU A 45 -9.21 3.55 -20.05
C GLU A 45 -7.69 3.66 -19.90
N THR A 46 -7.17 4.71 -19.25
CA THR A 46 -5.71 4.88 -19.04
C THR A 46 -5.20 4.18 -17.78
N PHE A 47 -6.09 3.58 -16.99
CA PHE A 47 -5.74 2.74 -15.85
C PHE A 47 -5.56 1.29 -16.29
N ASP A 48 -4.56 0.60 -15.72
CA ASP A 48 -4.26 -0.79 -16.04
C ASP A 48 -4.81 -1.79 -15.01
N LEU A 49 -5.07 -1.32 -13.78
CA LEU A 49 -5.50 -2.15 -12.65
C LEU A 49 -6.23 -1.31 -11.60
N MET A 50 -7.31 -1.85 -11.05
CA MET A 50 -7.92 -1.37 -9.81
C MET A 50 -7.56 -2.32 -8.65
N VAL A 51 -7.18 -1.75 -7.51
CA VAL A 51 -6.93 -2.49 -6.27
C VAL A 51 -7.94 -2.05 -5.22
N MET A 52 -8.63 -3.01 -4.58
CA MET A 52 -9.64 -2.72 -3.56
C MET A 52 -9.40 -3.51 -2.27
N SER A 53 -9.79 -2.93 -1.13
CA SER A 53 -9.83 -3.67 0.13
C SER A 53 -11.09 -4.53 0.22
N THR A 54 -11.10 -5.47 1.17
CA THR A 54 -12.28 -6.31 1.47
C THR A 54 -13.48 -5.50 1.99
N ALA A 55 -13.28 -4.27 2.45
CA ALA A 55 -14.33 -3.38 2.93
C ALA A 55 -15.07 -2.63 1.82
N VAL A 56 -14.59 -2.68 0.58
CA VAL A 56 -15.21 -1.98 -0.56
C VAL A 56 -16.29 -2.86 -1.17
N GLU A 57 -17.53 -2.38 -1.18
CA GLU A 57 -18.67 -3.16 -1.69
C GLU A 57 -18.74 -3.17 -3.22
N SER A 58 -19.26 -4.26 -3.79
CA SER A 58 -19.31 -4.47 -5.24
C SER A 58 -20.21 -3.49 -6.01
N GLY A 59 -21.11 -2.78 -5.31
CA GLY A 59 -22.03 -1.78 -5.87
C GLY A 59 -21.49 -0.35 -5.83
N ARG A 60 -20.25 -0.14 -5.39
CA ARG A 60 -19.63 1.20 -5.40
C ARG A 60 -19.47 1.73 -6.84
N PRO A 61 -19.69 3.03 -7.09
CA PRO A 61 -19.58 3.60 -8.43
C PRO A 61 -18.26 3.29 -9.15
N GLU A 62 -17.12 3.35 -8.43
CA GLU A 62 -15.80 3.04 -8.97
C GLU A 62 -15.66 1.58 -9.40
N VAL A 63 -16.26 0.65 -8.65
CA VAL A 63 -16.24 -0.78 -8.97
C VAL A 63 -17.12 -1.08 -10.18
N ILE A 64 -18.29 -0.44 -10.27
CA ILE A 64 -19.16 -0.53 -11.45
C ILE A 64 -18.41 -0.01 -12.68
N ARG A 65 -17.81 1.18 -12.57
CA ARG A 65 -17.05 1.80 -13.67
C ARG A 65 -15.87 0.94 -14.11
N ALA A 66 -15.08 0.39 -13.18
CA ALA A 66 -13.97 -0.50 -13.50
C ALA A 66 -14.46 -1.72 -14.31
N ARG A 67 -15.61 -2.30 -13.95
CA ARG A 67 -16.20 -3.42 -14.71
C ARG A 67 -16.67 -3.01 -16.10
N GLU A 68 -17.30 -1.84 -16.24
CA GLU A 68 -17.70 -1.31 -17.56
C GLU A 68 -16.51 -1.11 -18.50
N LEU A 69 -15.36 -0.70 -17.93
CA LEU A 69 -14.10 -0.54 -18.65
C LEU A 69 -13.34 -1.86 -18.88
N ALA A 70 -13.87 -2.99 -18.40
CA ALA A 70 -13.17 -4.27 -18.35
C ALA A 70 -11.77 -4.19 -17.67
N LEU A 71 -11.61 -3.25 -16.75
CA LEU A 71 -10.39 -3.05 -15.97
C LEU A 71 -10.18 -4.25 -15.03
N PRO A 72 -8.99 -4.88 -15.00
CA PRO A 72 -8.69 -5.89 -14.00
C PRO A 72 -8.86 -5.32 -12.59
N ILE A 73 -9.51 -6.09 -11.71
CA ILE A 73 -9.71 -5.74 -10.31
C ILE A 73 -9.01 -6.80 -9.47
N LYS A 74 -8.12 -6.37 -8.57
CA LYS A 74 -7.49 -7.21 -7.55
C LYS A 74 -7.88 -6.75 -6.16
N THR A 75 -7.98 -7.70 -5.24
CA THR A 75 -7.98 -7.41 -3.82
C THR A 75 -6.59 -6.97 -3.37
N ARG A 76 -6.51 -6.23 -2.26
CA ARG A 76 -5.22 -5.82 -1.67
C ARG A 76 -4.26 -7.00 -1.44
N PRO A 77 -4.68 -8.17 -0.90
CA PRO A 77 -3.80 -9.33 -0.73
C PRO A 77 -3.29 -9.89 -2.05
N GLU A 78 -4.14 -10.01 -3.09
CA GLU A 78 -3.71 -10.46 -4.42
C GLU A 78 -2.66 -9.50 -5.01
N PHE A 79 -2.84 -8.20 -4.82
CA PHE A 79 -1.86 -7.22 -5.29
C PHE A 79 -0.57 -7.23 -4.47
N LEU A 80 -0.66 -7.44 -3.16
CA LEU A 80 0.52 -7.63 -2.31
C LEU A 80 1.30 -8.88 -2.74
N ALA A 81 0.60 -9.98 -3.06
CA ALA A 81 1.19 -11.21 -3.57
C ALA A 81 2.01 -10.97 -4.84
N ASP A 82 1.51 -10.18 -5.80
CA ASP A 82 2.28 -9.81 -6.99
C ASP A 82 3.60 -9.10 -6.65
N ILE A 83 3.58 -8.22 -5.64
CA ILE A 83 4.74 -7.43 -5.23
C ILE A 83 5.78 -8.34 -4.55
N VAL A 84 5.36 -9.16 -3.58
CA VAL A 84 6.27 -10.01 -2.79
C VAL A 84 6.84 -11.16 -3.62
N ASN A 85 6.07 -11.70 -4.58
CA ASN A 85 6.54 -12.76 -5.48
C ASN A 85 7.59 -12.27 -6.49
N GLY A 86 7.70 -10.95 -6.70
CA GLY A 86 8.74 -10.35 -7.54
C GLY A 86 10.07 -10.10 -6.81
N LEU A 87 10.15 -10.37 -5.50
CA LEU A 87 11.26 -9.99 -4.63
C LEU A 87 11.71 -11.13 -3.71
N ASP A 88 12.89 -10.98 -3.12
CA ASP A 88 13.43 -11.92 -2.15
C ASP A 88 12.82 -11.60 -0.78
N SER A 89 11.61 -12.13 -0.55
CA SER A 89 10.69 -11.67 0.50
C SER A 89 10.78 -12.48 1.80
N ILE A 90 10.79 -11.77 2.93
CA ILE A 90 10.72 -12.31 4.29
C ILE A 90 9.37 -11.89 4.89
N ALA A 91 8.51 -12.87 5.12
CA ALA A 91 7.22 -12.69 5.79
C ALA A 91 7.38 -12.80 7.32
N VAL A 92 6.82 -11.85 8.06
CA VAL A 92 6.72 -11.92 9.53
C VAL A 92 5.27 -12.15 9.91
N ALA A 93 4.96 -13.37 10.35
CA ALA A 93 3.64 -13.81 10.78
C ALA A 93 3.57 -14.04 12.30
N GLY A 94 2.37 -14.31 12.82
CA GLY A 94 2.10 -14.67 14.21
C GLY A 94 1.04 -13.79 14.90
N THR A 95 0.57 -14.23 16.07
CA THR A 95 -0.52 -13.55 16.78
C THR A 95 -0.12 -12.19 17.37
N SER A 96 1.12 -12.07 17.86
CA SER A 96 1.62 -10.88 18.54
C SER A 96 3.06 -10.56 18.11
N GLY A 97 3.42 -9.28 18.13
CA GLY A 97 4.80 -8.83 17.89
C GLY A 97 5.19 -8.68 16.42
N LYS A 98 4.32 -9.03 15.46
CA LYS A 98 4.59 -8.93 14.01
C LYS A 98 5.12 -7.57 13.58
N SER A 99 4.41 -6.49 13.90
CA SER A 99 4.81 -5.13 13.48
C SER A 99 6.15 -4.71 14.08
N THR A 100 6.41 -5.08 15.34
CA THR A 100 7.70 -4.79 16.00
C THR A 100 8.82 -5.59 15.35
N THR A 101 8.64 -6.90 15.17
CA THR A 101 9.66 -7.78 14.60
C THR A 101 9.96 -7.45 13.15
N SER A 102 8.94 -7.21 12.32
CA SER A 102 9.11 -6.79 10.93
C SER A 102 9.80 -5.44 10.81
N GLY A 103 9.47 -4.48 11.67
CA GLY A 103 10.14 -3.18 11.71
C GLY A 103 11.60 -3.27 12.13
N MET A 104 11.91 -4.05 13.17
CA MET A 104 13.29 -4.29 13.61
C MET A 104 14.11 -4.99 12.52
N LEU A 105 13.53 -5.97 11.84
CA LEU A 105 14.18 -6.68 10.74
C LEU A 105 14.46 -5.75 9.56
N ALA A 106 13.47 -4.95 9.16
CA ALA A 106 13.64 -3.97 8.09
C ALA A 106 14.73 -2.93 8.44
N HIS A 107 14.77 -2.46 9.68
CA HIS A 107 15.81 -1.53 10.14
C HIS A 107 17.21 -2.16 10.08
N ALA A 108 17.37 -3.38 10.61
CA ALA A 108 18.66 -4.08 10.58
C ALA A 108 19.14 -4.33 9.13
N LEU A 109 18.25 -4.78 8.24
CA LEU A 109 18.59 -4.99 6.84
C LEU A 109 18.93 -3.70 6.12
N LYS A 110 18.23 -2.60 6.39
CA LYS A 110 18.57 -1.28 5.84
C LYS A 110 19.99 -0.86 6.24
N GLU A 111 20.39 -1.05 7.50
CA GLU A 111 21.73 -0.70 7.98
C GLU A 111 22.82 -1.63 7.41
N LEU A 112 22.51 -2.91 7.18
CA LEU A 112 23.47 -3.90 6.67
C LEU A 112 23.64 -3.85 5.15
N GLU A 113 22.55 -3.66 4.40
CA GLU A 113 22.52 -3.71 2.93
C GLU A 113 22.45 -2.31 2.29
N GLY A 114 22.26 -1.26 3.08
CA GLY A 114 22.07 0.12 2.62
C GLY A 114 20.69 0.42 2.03
N SER A 115 19.88 -0.61 1.73
CA SER A 115 18.50 -0.43 1.27
C SER A 115 17.64 -1.68 1.54
N VAL A 116 16.33 -1.49 1.65
CA VAL A 116 15.36 -2.58 1.87
C VAL A 116 13.99 -2.15 1.33
N ASN A 117 13.17 -3.11 0.92
CA ASN A 117 11.73 -2.89 0.73
C ASN A 117 10.97 -3.29 2.01
N PHE A 118 10.02 -2.49 2.44
CA PHE A 118 9.23 -2.76 3.64
C PHE A 118 7.74 -2.45 3.44
N ILE A 119 6.87 -3.33 3.93
CA ILE A 119 5.43 -3.10 4.09
C ILE A 119 5.01 -3.64 5.46
N GLY A 120 4.57 -2.78 6.38
CA GLY A 120 4.15 -3.16 7.73
C GLY A 120 2.77 -2.64 8.10
N GLY A 121 2.16 -3.24 9.12
CA GLY A 121 0.88 -2.80 9.69
C GLY A 121 0.99 -1.56 10.58
N GLY A 122 2.19 -1.20 11.01
CA GLY A 122 2.48 -0.05 11.87
C GLY A 122 3.62 0.83 11.37
N ARG A 123 3.72 2.05 11.89
CA ARG A 123 4.83 2.95 11.59
C ARG A 123 6.07 2.53 12.37
N VAL A 124 7.18 2.34 11.65
CA VAL A 124 8.49 2.02 12.23
C VAL A 124 9.29 3.30 12.38
N LYS A 125 9.74 3.59 13.59
CA LYS A 125 10.45 4.82 13.92
C LYS A 125 11.81 4.89 13.24
N GLY A 126 12.11 6.00 12.58
CA GLY A 126 13.42 6.24 11.92
C GLY A 126 13.74 5.32 10.74
N LEU A 127 12.80 4.52 10.25
CA LEU A 127 13.02 3.64 9.10
C LEU A 127 13.05 4.41 7.78
N GLY A 128 12.26 5.46 7.65
CA GLY A 128 12.11 6.19 6.39
C GLY A 128 13.24 7.18 6.12
N ASN A 129 13.36 7.57 4.85
CA ASN A 129 14.42 8.49 4.41
C ASN A 129 13.99 9.96 4.53
N LYS A 130 12.83 10.32 3.96
CA LYS A 130 12.26 11.68 3.99
C LYS A 130 11.34 11.88 5.18
N THR A 131 10.48 10.90 5.43
CA THR A 131 9.63 10.82 6.62
C THR A 131 10.27 9.84 7.58
N PRO A 132 10.63 10.23 8.82
CA PRO A 132 11.36 9.34 9.73
C PRO A 132 10.56 8.06 10.03
N ASP A 133 9.27 8.22 10.31
CA ASP A 133 8.42 7.12 10.76
C ASP A 133 7.50 6.69 9.63
N VAL A 134 7.60 5.43 9.20
CA VAL A 134 6.88 4.95 8.02
C VAL A 134 6.39 3.52 8.22
N SER A 135 5.23 3.21 7.64
CA SER A 135 4.72 1.83 7.53
C SER A 135 5.10 1.17 6.21
N TYR A 136 5.85 1.87 5.36
CA TYR A 136 6.37 1.34 4.10
C TYR A 136 7.74 1.97 3.79
N LEU A 137 8.58 1.25 3.06
CA LEU A 137 9.81 1.79 2.49
C LEU A 137 10.01 1.15 1.11
N SER A 138 10.28 1.96 0.10
CA SER A 138 10.70 1.48 -1.22
C SER A 138 12.19 1.75 -1.36
N GLY A 139 12.97 0.67 -1.44
CA GLY A 139 14.41 0.72 -1.66
C GLY A 139 14.80 -0.03 -2.92
N ASP A 140 16.09 0.06 -3.28
CA ASP A 140 16.64 -0.55 -4.50
C ASP A 140 17.10 -2.01 -4.30
N SER A 141 17.10 -2.52 -3.06
CA SER A 141 17.41 -3.93 -2.76
C SER A 141 16.35 -4.88 -3.31
N ARG A 142 16.78 -6.13 -3.59
CA ARG A 142 15.85 -7.23 -3.86
C ARG A 142 15.15 -7.73 -2.61
N THR A 143 15.72 -7.48 -1.43
CA THR A 143 15.21 -7.91 -0.15
C THR A 143 13.95 -7.14 0.22
N MET A 144 12.91 -7.86 0.60
CA MET A 144 11.66 -7.29 1.10
C MET A 144 11.30 -7.89 2.45
N VAL A 145 10.89 -7.05 3.40
CA VAL A 145 10.27 -7.49 4.64
C VAL A 145 8.81 -7.06 4.61
N PHE A 146 7.90 -7.97 4.92
CA PHE A 146 6.50 -7.61 5.10
C PHE A 146 5.86 -8.29 6.29
N GLU A 147 4.89 -7.59 6.87
CA GLU A 147 3.99 -8.16 7.88
C GLU A 147 2.92 -8.99 7.18
N ALA A 148 2.85 -10.28 7.50
CA ALA A 148 1.80 -11.17 7.02
C ALA A 148 0.70 -11.27 8.08
N ASP A 149 -0.51 -10.87 7.72
CA ASP A 149 -1.68 -10.92 8.58
C ASP A 149 -2.64 -12.03 8.14
N GLU A 150 -2.88 -12.96 9.05
CA GLU A 150 -3.85 -14.05 8.88
C GLU A 150 -5.26 -13.52 8.60
N SER A 151 -5.58 -12.30 9.09
CA SER A 151 -6.92 -11.73 8.98
C SER A 151 -7.27 -11.20 7.59
N ASP A 152 -6.27 -10.87 6.77
CA ASP A 152 -6.49 -10.32 5.43
C ASP A 152 -6.11 -11.29 4.30
N GLY A 153 -5.76 -12.54 4.62
CA GLY A 153 -5.45 -13.56 3.62
C GLY A 153 -4.10 -13.36 2.93
N SER A 154 -3.16 -12.69 3.60
CA SER A 154 -1.77 -12.52 3.14
C SER A 154 -0.84 -13.69 3.51
N ILE A 155 -1.37 -14.73 4.15
CA ILE A 155 -0.71 -16.04 4.39
C ILE A 155 -1.33 -17.10 3.47
#